data_AF-A0A3D5Q3I0-F1
#
_entry.id   AF-A0A3D5Q3I0-F1
#
_cell.length_a   1.000
_cell.length_b   1.000
_cell.length_c   1.000
_cell.angle_alpha   90.00
_cell.angle_beta   90.00
_cell.angle_gamma   90.00
#
_symmetry.space_group_name_H-M   'P 1'
#
loop_
_entity.id
_entity.type
_entity.pdbx_description
1 polymer ?
#
loop_
_entity_poly.entity_id
_entity_poly.type
_entity_poly.pdbx_seq_one_letter_code
_entity_poly.pdbx_strand_id
1 'polypeptide(L)'
;GRGAGRAPPAGAARHAYHNHLFGRSPEQQARFRERVLATTLDDLQRVARTWLNPESASTAVVTSHENRGLAEQLGLSVEEL
;
A
#
# COMPACT_ATOMS: atom_id res chain seq x y z
N GLY A 1 -13.61 -8.30 -38.76
CA GLY A 1 -12.55 -8.82 -37.88
C GLY A 1 -11.74 -7.67 -37.34
N ARG A 2 -11.70 -7.49 -36.02
CA ARG A 2 -10.82 -6.51 -35.37
C ARG A 2 -9.64 -7.26 -34.76
N GLY A 3 -8.53 -7.31 -35.49
CA GLY A 3 -7.27 -7.83 -34.98
C GLY A 3 -6.70 -6.82 -33.99
N ALA A 4 -6.61 -7.22 -32.72
CA ALA A 4 -5.90 -6.47 -31.70
C ALA A 4 -4.42 -6.34 -32.13
N GLY A 5 -3.94 -5.10 -32.26
CA GLY A 5 -2.55 -4.80 -32.59
C GLY A 5 -1.64 -5.31 -31.50
N ARG A 6 -0.99 -6.46 -31.75
CA ARG A 6 0.13 -6.92 -30.92
C ARG A 6 1.28 -5.94 -31.10
N ALA A 7 1.72 -5.32 -30.01
CA ALA A 7 2.88 -4.43 -30.04
C ALA A 7 4.09 -5.16 -30.68
N PRO A 8 4.93 -4.47 -31.46
CA PRO A 8 6.07 -5.08 -32.14
C PRO A 8 7.03 -5.74 -31.13
N PRO A 9 7.79 -6.79 -31.52
CA PRO A 9 8.58 -7.62 -30.60
C PRO A 9 9.54 -6.82 -29.71
N ALA A 10 10.11 -5.75 -30.25
CA ALA A 10 10.99 -4.83 -29.50
C ALA A 10 10.25 -4.05 -28.40
N GLY A 11 8.99 -3.66 -28.64
CA GLY A 11 8.16 -2.99 -27.64
C GLY A 11 7.79 -3.93 -26.49
N ALA A 12 7.37 -5.17 -26.81
CA ALA A 12 7.08 -6.19 -25.80
C ALA A 12 8.33 -6.55 -24.96
N ALA A 13 9.51 -6.64 -25.59
CA ALA A 13 10.77 -6.92 -24.90
C ALA A 13 11.20 -5.78 -23.96
N ARG A 14 11.04 -4.51 -24.36
CA ARG A 14 11.39 -3.35 -23.53
C ARG A 14 10.46 -3.21 -22.31
N HIS A 15 9.16 -3.47 -22.49
CA HIS A 15 8.22 -3.52 -21.38
C HIS A 15 8.51 -4.68 -20.42
N ALA A 16 8.85 -5.87 -20.94
CA ALA A 16 9.24 -7.01 -20.13
C ALA A 16 10.52 -6.73 -19.33
N TYR A 17 11.53 -6.11 -19.94
CA TYR A 17 12.79 -5.72 -19.27
C TYR A 17 12.57 -4.69 -18.15
N HIS A 18 11.77 -3.63 -18.39
CA HIS A 18 11.41 -2.66 -17.35
C HIS A 18 10.59 -3.30 -16.22
N ASN A 19 9.63 -4.17 -16.53
CA ASN A 19 8.85 -4.89 -15.52
C ASN A 19 9.74 -5.82 -14.67
N HIS A 20 10.73 -6.46 -15.28
CA HIS A 20 11.69 -7.32 -14.59
C HIS A 20 12.63 -6.52 -13.66
N LEU A 21 13.01 -5.30 -14.05
CA LEU A 21 13.81 -4.39 -13.22
C LEU A 21 13.06 -3.85 -11.98
N PHE A 22 11.72 -3.75 -12.04
CA PHE A 22 10.87 -3.20 -10.98
C PHE A 22 10.03 -4.27 -10.23
N GLY A 23 10.45 -5.53 -10.23
CA GLY A 23 9.85 -6.56 -9.36
C GLY A 23 8.56 -7.20 -9.88
N ARG A 24 8.31 -7.17 -11.19
CA ARG A 24 7.13 -7.75 -11.86
C ARG A 24 7.51 -8.86 -12.84
N SER A 25 8.43 -9.75 -12.46
CA SER A 25 8.61 -11.02 -13.18
C SER A 25 7.39 -11.95 -12.93
N PRO A 26 7.03 -12.83 -13.89
CA PRO A 26 5.99 -13.84 -13.69
C PRO A 26 6.21 -14.68 -12.43
N GLU A 27 7.47 -15.01 -12.12
CA GLU A 27 7.85 -15.80 -10.96
C GLU A 27 7.63 -15.04 -9.65
N GLN A 28 7.88 -13.73 -9.61
CA GLN A 28 7.55 -12.89 -8.45
C GLN A 28 6.04 -12.82 -8.21
N GLN A 29 5.26 -12.70 -9.29
CA GLN A 29 3.81 -12.67 -9.19
C GLN A 29 3.23 -14.02 -8.73
N ALA A 30 3.78 -15.13 -9.24
CA ALA A 30 3.43 -16.48 -8.80
C ALA A 30 3.74 -16.68 -7.31
N ARG A 31 4.97 -16.34 -6.87
CA ARG A 31 5.37 -16.42 -5.45
C ARG A 31 4.52 -15.52 -4.55
N PHE A 32 4.17 -14.32 -5.00
CA PHE A 32 3.27 -13.44 -4.25
C PHE A 32 1.89 -14.08 -4.08
N ARG A 33 1.32 -14.60 -5.18
CA ARG A 33 0.03 -15.29 -5.15
C ARG A 33 0.05 -16.50 -4.21
N GLU A 34 1.09 -17.33 -4.29
CA GLU A 34 1.26 -18.49 -3.41
C GLU A 34 1.26 -18.08 -1.93
N ARG A 35 2.01 -17.01 -1.59
CA ARG A 35 2.08 -16.49 -0.21
C ARG A 35 0.75 -15.95 0.29
N VAL A 36 0.01 -15.23 -0.56
CA VAL A 36 -1.33 -14.73 -0.21
C VAL A 36 -2.28 -15.90 0.03
N LEU A 37 -2.26 -16.92 -0.83
CA LEU A 37 -3.14 -18.09 -0.69
C LEU A 37 -2.78 -18.97 0.53
N ALA A 38 -1.50 -19.00 0.92
CA ALA A 38 -1.04 -19.73 2.09
C ALA A 38 -1.26 -18.97 3.42
N THR A 39 -1.76 -17.74 3.40
CA THR A 39 -1.97 -16.94 4.63
C THR A 39 -3.08 -17.55 5.48
N THR A 40 -2.77 -17.80 6.75
CA THR A 40 -3.70 -18.41 7.70
C THR A 40 -4.37 -17.38 8.62
N LEU A 41 -5.41 -17.80 9.35
CA LEU A 41 -6.01 -16.97 10.41
C LEU A 41 -4.99 -16.64 11.51
N ASP A 42 -4.15 -17.59 11.89
CA ASP A 42 -3.13 -17.41 12.92
C ASP A 42 -2.11 -16.35 12.52
N ASP A 43 -1.75 -16.31 11.22
CA ASP A 43 -0.89 -15.24 10.69
C ASP A 43 -1.53 -13.86 10.83
N LEU A 44 -2.82 -13.74 10.50
CA LEU A 44 -3.56 -12.48 10.65
C LEU A 44 -3.61 -12.04 12.11
N GLN A 45 -3.94 -12.96 13.02
CA GLN A 45 -3.99 -12.67 14.46
C GLN A 45 -2.63 -12.26 15.00
N ARG A 46 -1.55 -12.94 14.60
CA ARG A 46 -0.18 -12.61 14.99
C ARG A 46 0.19 -11.20 14.51
N VAL A 47 -0.01 -10.90 13.23
CA VAL A 47 0.31 -9.59 12.64
C VAL A 47 -0.51 -8.48 13.31
N ALA A 48 -1.80 -8.71 13.56
CA ALA A 48 -2.65 -7.77 14.28
C ALA A 48 -2.10 -7.47 15.68
N ARG A 49 -1.70 -8.48 16.45
CA ARG A 49 -1.08 -8.28 17.78
C ARG A 49 0.25 -7.54 17.71
N THR A 50 1.04 -7.77 16.66
CA THR A 50 2.33 -7.10 16.48
C THR A 50 2.18 -5.61 16.16
N TRP A 51 1.22 -5.25 15.31
CA TRP A 51 1.18 -3.90 14.72
C TRP A 51 0.00 -3.04 15.20
N LEU A 52 -1.12 -3.65 15.59
CA LEU A 52 -2.29 -2.93 16.09
C LEU A 52 -2.23 -2.79 17.62
N ASN A 53 -1.09 -2.28 18.11
CA ASN A 53 -0.90 -2.00 19.52
C ASN A 53 -1.48 -0.61 19.85
N PRO A 54 -2.52 -0.50 20.71
CA PRO A 54 -3.12 0.76 21.10
C PRO A 54 -2.13 1.75 21.72
N GLU A 55 -1.13 1.25 22.46
CA GLU A 55 -0.11 2.08 23.11
C GLU A 55 0.81 2.79 22.10
N SER A 56 0.86 2.32 20.86
CA SER A 56 1.60 2.94 19.75
C SER A 56 0.70 3.61 18.72
N ALA A 57 -0.60 3.73 18.99
CA ALA A 57 -1.53 4.32 18.05
C ALA A 57 -1.33 5.84 17.96
N SER A 58 -1.23 6.35 16.72
CA SER A 58 -1.27 7.79 16.46
C SER A 58 -2.70 8.20 16.11
N THR A 59 -3.22 9.22 16.78
CA THR A 59 -4.56 9.77 16.54
C THR A 59 -4.44 11.23 16.14
N ALA A 60 -5.11 11.61 15.05
CA ALA A 60 -5.18 12.99 14.56
C ALA A 60 -6.63 13.39 14.27
N VAL A 61 -6.93 14.67 14.45
CA VAL A 61 -8.25 15.26 14.17
C VAL A 61 -8.10 16.30 13.06
N VAL A 62 -8.94 16.21 12.02
CA VAL A 62 -9.00 17.19 10.94
C VAL A 62 -10.15 18.15 11.20
N THR A 63 -9.88 19.45 11.20
CA THR A 63 -10.87 20.49 11.48
C THR A 63 -10.57 21.77 10.69
N SER A 64 -11.50 22.73 10.67
CA SER A 64 -11.30 24.03 10.02
C SER A 64 -10.30 24.88 10.80
N HIS A 65 -9.67 25.84 10.11
CA HIS A 65 -8.74 26.80 10.73
C HIS A 65 -9.39 27.60 11.88
N GLU A 66 -10.70 27.85 11.81
CA GLU A 66 -11.48 28.50 12.86
C GLU A 66 -11.42 27.75 14.21
N ASN A 67 -11.24 26.43 14.17
CA ASN A 67 -11.15 25.59 15.37
C ASN A 67 -9.73 25.47 15.93
N ARG A 68 -8.75 26.22 15.39
CA ARG A 68 -7.35 26.22 15.88
C ARG A 68 -7.27 26.52 17.38
N GLY A 69 -7.97 27.55 17.84
CA GLY A 69 -7.98 27.92 19.25
C GLY A 69 -8.59 26.83 20.14
N LEU A 70 -9.60 26.12 19.65
CA LEU A 70 -10.19 24.98 20.37
C LEU A 70 -9.22 23.79 20.41
N ALA A 71 -8.51 23.49 19.32
CA ALA A 71 -7.53 22.42 19.27
C ALA A 71 -6.37 22.65 20.25
N GLU A 72 -5.87 23.89 20.33
CA GLU A 72 -4.84 24.29 21.30
C GLU A 72 -5.34 24.18 22.74
N GLN A 73 -6.59 24.60 23.03
CA GLN A 73 -7.20 24.47 24.36
C GLN A 73 -7.36 23.00 24.79
N LEU A 74 -7.58 22.09 23.85
CA LEU A 74 -7.65 20.65 24.09
C LEU A 74 -6.26 20.00 24.22
N GLY A 75 -5.17 20.78 24.11
CA GLY A 75 -3.81 20.28 24.22
C GLY A 75 -3.34 19.49 22.99
N LEU A 76 -4.00 19.64 21.85
CA LEU A 76 -3.60 18.99 20.60
C LEU A 76 -2.47 19.77 19.94
N SER A 77 -1.49 19.06 19.38
CA SER A 77 -0.48 19.64 18.50
C SER A 77 -1.12 20.00 17.16
N VAL A 78 -0.98 21.25 16.72
CA VAL A 78 -1.55 21.75 15.45
C VAL A 78 -0.49 21.72 14.37
N GLU A 79 -0.74 20.97 13.30
CA GLU A 79 0.08 20.91 12.09
C GLU A 79 -0.71 21.49 10.89
N GLU A 80 -0.09 22.38 10.13
CA GLU A 80 -0.69 22.99 8.92
C GLU A 80 0.02 22.43 7.67
N LEU A 81 -0.77 22.04 6.65
CA LEU A 81 -0.29 21.46 5.38
C LEU A 81 -0.02 22.53 4.32
#